data_AF-A0A1B0ANH3-F1
#
_entry.id   AF-A0A1B0ANH3-F1
#
_cell.length_a   1.000
_cell.length_b   1.000
_cell.length_c   1.000
_cell.angle_alpha   90.00
_cell.angle_beta   90.00
_cell.angle_gamma   90.00
#
_symmetry.space_group_name_H-M   'P 1'
#
loop_
_entity.id
_entity.type
_entity.pdbx_description
1 polymer ?
#
loop_
_entity_poly.entity_id
_entity_poly.type
_entity_poly.pdbx_seq_one_letter_code
_entity_poly.pdbx_strand_id
1 'polypeptide(L)'
;MKDYRLFFLATLGLYTAYTETEALVTSAGSVALAAQTPNGLQCQRITVSACQGLGYNMTAMPNLAGHTNQLEAELRVRGTTL
;
A
#
# COMPACT_ATOMS: atom_id res chain seq x y z
N MET A 1 -15.45 44.64 16.46
CA MET A 1 -16.12 43.38 16.08
C MET A 1 -15.20 42.70 15.10
N LYS A 2 -14.42 41.71 15.57
CA LYS A 2 -13.36 41.06 14.78
C LYS A 2 -13.99 40.38 13.57
N ASP A 3 -13.34 40.44 12.42
CA ASP A 3 -13.78 40.02 11.08
C ASP A 3 -14.03 38.50 10.97
N TYR A 4 -14.93 37.97 11.80
CA TYR A 4 -15.28 36.57 11.94
C TYR A 4 -15.82 35.98 10.64
N ARG A 5 -16.35 36.84 9.76
CA ARG A 5 -16.74 36.51 8.38
C ARG A 5 -15.57 35.97 7.57
N LEU A 6 -14.41 36.62 7.63
CA LEU A 6 -13.23 36.20 6.86
C LEU A 6 -12.64 34.91 7.42
N PHE A 7 -12.64 34.78 8.75
CA PHE A 7 -12.19 33.57 9.42
C PHE A 7 -13.07 32.36 9.07
N PHE A 8 -14.39 32.54 9.04
CA PHE A 8 -15.35 31.48 8.71
C PHE A 8 -15.21 31.00 7.26
N LEU A 9 -15.03 31.93 6.31
CA LEU A 9 -14.82 31.58 4.90
C LEU A 9 -13.49 30.84 4.68
N ALA A 10 -12.42 31.27 5.38
CA ALA A 10 -11.13 30.56 5.32
C ALA A 10 -11.25 29.13 5.85
N THR A 11 -11.93 28.93 6.98
CA THR A 11 -12.14 27.60 7.56
C THR A 11 -13.01 26.70 6.69
N LEU A 12 -14.06 27.24 6.06
CA LEU A 12 -14.89 26.48 5.14
C LEU A 12 -14.11 26.08 3.88
N GLY A 13 -13.31 27.00 3.33
CA GLY A 13 -12.47 26.74 2.16
C GLY A 13 -11.41 25.66 2.40
N LEU A 14 -10.77 25.69 3.57
CA LEU A 14 -9.84 24.64 4.02
C LEU A 14 -10.55 23.29 4.18
N TYR A 15 -11.77 23.27 4.74
CA TYR A 15 -12.56 22.05 4.90
C TYR A 15 -13.01 21.46 3.55
N THR A 16 -13.44 22.29 2.60
CA THR A 16 -13.82 21.83 1.26
C THR A 16 -12.63 21.30 0.48
N ALA A 17 -11.45 21.91 0.62
CA ALA A 17 -10.21 21.41 0.02
C ALA A 17 -9.78 20.06 0.62
N TYR A 18 -10.02 19.84 1.91
CA TYR A 18 -9.83 18.53 2.55
C TYR A 18 -10.79 17.46 2.01
N THR A 19 -12.03 17.81 1.66
CA THR A 19 -13.02 16.83 1.19
C THR A 19 -12.88 16.39 -0.28
N GLU A 20 -12.06 17.06 -1.11
CA GLU A 20 -11.87 16.69 -2.52
C GLU A 20 -11.01 15.42 -2.74
N THR A 21 -10.38 14.87 -1.69
CA THR A 21 -9.49 13.70 -1.84
C THR A 21 -10.21 12.34 -1.84
N GLU A 22 -11.52 12.28 -1.59
CA GLU A 22 -12.28 11.02 -1.44
C GLU A 22 -13.21 10.72 -2.64
N ALA A 23 -12.86 11.17 -3.86
CA ALA A 23 -13.72 11.04 -5.05
C ALA A 23 -13.10 10.23 -6.22
N LEU A 24 -12.31 9.20 -5.94
CA LEU A 24 -11.92 8.21 -6.95
C LEU A 24 -12.27 6.78 -6.51
N VAL A 25 -13.54 6.43 -6.64
CA VAL A 25 -13.96 5.03 -6.83
C VAL A 25 -14.73 4.96 -8.14
N THR A 26 -14.00 5.09 -9.24
CA THR A 26 -14.53 4.84 -10.59
C THR A 26 -14.26 3.39 -10.97
N SER A 27 -15.35 2.67 -11.14
CA SER A 27 -15.50 1.27 -11.55
C SER A 27 -14.74 0.86 -12.82
N ALA A 28 -14.06 -0.29 -12.81
CA ALA A 28 -13.76 -1.09 -14.00
C ALA A 28 -13.72 -2.58 -13.66
N GLY A 29 -14.39 -3.39 -14.50
CA GLY A 29 -14.69 -4.79 -14.27
C GLY A 29 -13.48 -5.68 -14.01
N SER A 30 -13.64 -6.58 -13.05
CA SER A 30 -12.67 -7.61 -12.66
C SER A 30 -12.57 -8.69 -13.74
N VAL A 31 -11.62 -8.53 -14.66
CA VAL A 31 -10.83 -9.68 -15.11
C VAL A 31 -9.75 -9.87 -14.05
N ALA A 32 -9.77 -11.01 -13.37
CA ALA A 32 -8.80 -11.36 -12.34
C ALA A 32 -7.39 -11.48 -12.96
N LEU A 33 -6.70 -10.36 -13.12
CA LEU A 33 -5.27 -10.27 -13.37
C LEU A 33 -4.66 -9.75 -12.07
N ALA A 34 -3.77 -10.55 -11.48
CA ALA A 34 -2.93 -10.28 -10.30
C ALA A 34 -3.25 -8.95 -9.60
N ALA A 35 -3.96 -9.03 -8.47
CA ALA A 35 -4.41 -7.88 -7.70
C ALA A 35 -3.24 -6.96 -7.31
N GLN A 36 -2.89 -6.06 -8.23
CA GLN A 36 -1.95 -4.97 -8.02
C GLN A 36 -2.63 -4.00 -7.08
N THR A 37 -2.02 -3.80 -5.91
CA THR A 37 -2.43 -2.74 -5.01
C THR A 37 -2.22 -1.37 -5.70
N PRO A 38 -2.88 -0.29 -5.26
CA PRO A 38 -2.66 1.05 -5.80
C PRO A 38 -1.19 1.50 -5.79
N ASN A 39 -0.37 0.89 -4.92
CA ASN A 39 1.06 1.15 -4.77
C ASN A 39 1.94 0.28 -5.68
N GLY A 40 1.35 -0.48 -6.61
CA GLY A 40 2.06 -1.40 -7.49
C GLY A 40 2.59 -2.67 -6.81
N LEU A 41 2.29 -2.87 -5.52
CA LEU A 41 2.69 -4.06 -4.78
C LEU A 41 1.79 -5.25 -5.13
N GLN A 42 2.41 -6.42 -5.23
CA GLN A 42 1.74 -7.70 -5.41
C GLN A 42 1.74 -8.48 -4.11
N CYS A 43 0.56 -8.70 -3.55
CA CYS A 43 0.40 -9.51 -2.34
C CYS A 43 0.34 -11.00 -2.70
N GLN A 44 1.21 -11.79 -2.08
CA GLN A 44 1.28 -13.23 -2.30
C GLN A 44 1.54 -13.97 -1.00
N ARG A 45 1.13 -15.23 -0.93
CA ARG A 45 1.28 -16.07 0.27
C ARG A 45 2.76 -16.34 0.55
N ILE A 46 3.15 -16.31 1.82
CA ILE A 46 4.53 -16.58 2.24
C ILE A 46 4.90 -18.04 1.95
N THR A 47 5.95 -18.23 1.17
CA THR A 47 6.59 -19.51 0.87
C THR A 47 7.97 -19.63 1.53
N VAL A 48 8.61 -18.50 1.86
CA VAL A 48 9.90 -18.47 2.57
C VAL A 48 9.77 -19.16 3.93
N SER A 49 10.42 -20.31 4.08
CA SER A 49 10.33 -21.17 5.28
C SER A 49 10.65 -20.43 6.58
N ALA A 50 11.68 -19.59 6.58
CA ALA A 50 12.08 -18.80 7.74
C ALA A 50 11.06 -17.72 8.17
N CYS A 51 10.11 -17.37 7.31
CA CYS A 51 9.10 -16.35 7.58
C CYS A 51 7.72 -16.93 7.91
N GLN A 52 7.62 -18.26 8.08
CA GLN A 52 6.37 -18.92 8.47
C GLN A 52 6.14 -18.84 9.98
N GLY A 53 4.87 -18.82 10.41
CA GLY A 53 4.51 -18.81 11.84
C GLY A 53 4.56 -17.45 12.53
N LEU A 54 4.79 -16.36 11.78
CA LEU A 54 4.92 -15.00 12.33
C LEU A 54 3.58 -14.29 12.65
N GLY A 55 2.46 -15.00 12.58
CA GLY A 55 1.12 -14.41 12.77
C GLY A 55 0.55 -13.72 11.53
N TYR A 56 1.23 -13.80 10.38
CA TYR A 56 0.74 -13.36 9.08
C TYR A 56 1.14 -14.37 7.99
N ASN A 57 0.39 -14.40 6.88
CA ASN A 57 0.59 -15.37 5.80
C ASN A 57 0.76 -14.73 4.42
N MET A 58 0.75 -13.40 4.32
CA MET A 58 0.91 -12.66 3.07
C MET A 58 2.13 -11.74 3.15
N THR A 59 2.83 -11.61 2.03
CA THR A 59 3.90 -10.63 1.83
C THR A 59 3.66 -9.87 0.55
N ALA A 60 4.02 -8.59 0.54
CA ALA A 60 4.05 -7.78 -0.67
C ALA A 60 5.38 -7.98 -1.42
N MET A 61 5.32 -7.93 -2.75
CA MET A 61 6.47 -7.83 -3.64
C MET A 61 6.37 -6.57 -4.52
N PRO A 62 7.48 -5.86 -4.80
CA PRO A 62 8.79 -6.05 -4.17
C PRO A 62 8.73 -5.77 -2.66
N ASN A 63 9.54 -6.49 -1.88
CA ASN A 63 9.62 -6.26 -0.44
C ASN A 63 10.62 -5.14 -0.09
N LEU A 64 10.72 -4.78 1.19
CA LEU A 64 11.58 -3.70 1.67
C LEU A 64 13.09 -3.93 1.39
N ALA A 65 13.51 -5.18 1.17
CA ALA A 65 14.87 -5.53 0.81
C ALA A 65 15.13 -5.40 -0.70
N GLY A 66 14.12 -5.04 -1.50
CA GLY A 66 14.21 -4.89 -2.96
C GLY A 66 14.04 -6.20 -3.74
N HIS A 67 13.81 -7.33 -3.07
CA HIS A 67 13.58 -8.60 -3.77
C HIS A 67 12.21 -8.56 -4.46
N THR A 68 12.17 -9.00 -5.72
CA THR A 68 10.95 -9.02 -6.54
C THR A 68 10.19 -10.34 -6.46
N ASN A 69 10.82 -11.36 -5.87
CA ASN A 69 10.25 -12.70 -5.70
C ASN A 69 10.72 -13.35 -4.38
N GLN A 70 10.01 -14.39 -3.94
CA GLN A 70 10.30 -15.02 -2.65
C GLN A 70 11.49 -15.98 -2.69
N LEU A 71 11.85 -16.50 -3.86
CA LEU A 71 13.01 -17.38 -4.01
C LEU A 71 14.30 -16.62 -3.70
N GLU A 72 14.46 -15.42 -4.25
CA GLU A 72 15.59 -14.54 -3.98
C GLU A 72 15.67 -14.18 -2.49
N ALA A 73 14.52 -13.83 -1.89
CA ALA A 73 14.43 -13.54 -0.47
C ALA A 73 14.84 -14.76 0.39
N GLU A 74 14.40 -15.96 0.02
CA GLU A 74 14.75 -17.20 0.71
C GLU A 74 16.25 -17.50 0.63
N LEU A 75 16.85 -17.38 -0.55
CA LEU A 75 18.29 -17.59 -0.75
C LEU A 75 19.12 -16.64 0.13
N ARG A 76 18.71 -15.37 0.21
CA ARG A 76 19.38 -14.39 1.05
C ARG A 76 19.22 -14.68 2.54
N VAL A 77 18.02 -15.04 2.99
CA VAL A 77 17.75 -15.37 4.40
C VAL A 77 18.46 -16.66 4.83
N ARG A 78 18.57 -17.65 3.94
CA ARG A 78 19.30 -18.90 4.20
C ARG A 78 20.81 -18.71 4.33
N GLY A 79 21.35 -17.54 3.96
CA GLY A 79 22.77 -17.24 4.08
C GLY A 79 23.65 -18.07 3.15
N THR A 80 23.10 -18.62 2.06
CA THR A 80 23.90 -19.31 1.05
C THR A 80 24.59 -18.27 0.19
N THR A 81 25.73 -17.79 0.65
CA THR A 81 26.73 -17.12 -0.19
C THR A 81 27.17 -18.14 -1.25
N LEU A 82 26.98 -17.82 -2.53
CA LEU A 82 27.78 -18.41 -3.60
C LEU A 82 29.11 -17.65 -3.67
#